data_AF-A0A9X2DBY4-F1
#
_entry.id   AF-A0A9X2DBY4-F1
#
_cell.length_a   1.000
_cell.length_b   1.000
_cell.length_c   1.000
_cell.angle_alpha   90.00
_cell.angle_beta   90.00
_cell.angle_gamma   90.00
#
_symmetry.space_group_name_H-M   'P 1'
#
loop_
_entity.id
_entity.type
_entity.pdbx_description
1 polymer ?
#
loop_
_entity_poly.entity_id
_entity_poly.type
_entity_poly.pdbx_seq_one_letter_code
_entity_poly.pdbx_strand_id
1 'polypeptide(L)'
;MPYLSYGFSSFFGAALGRLFAERPQFLRRHVHENAIGAGLKTLALTGAGLCWLPQSLIQAELNAGLLVNASTTTDWTMDLEIHLYRHLGSQSKLVKNFWRSAEALLRTQVPLPVRQRMI
;
A
#
# COMPACT_ATOMS: atom_id res chain seq x y z
N MET A 1 -3.84 4.18 -20.79
CA MET A 1 -4.81 3.59 -19.85
C MET A 1 -5.19 4.62 -18.78
N PRO A 2 -6.47 4.70 -18.35
CA PRO A 2 -6.89 5.55 -17.23
C PRO A 2 -6.21 5.12 -15.93
N TYR A 3 -5.56 6.05 -15.25
CA TYR A 3 -4.78 5.81 -14.03
C TYR A 3 -5.32 6.66 -12.87
N LEU A 4 -5.65 6.01 -11.76
CA LEU A 4 -6.05 6.62 -10.50
C LEU A 4 -4.79 6.71 -9.61
N SER A 5 -4.29 7.94 -9.45
CA SER A 5 -2.99 8.23 -8.85
C SER A 5 -3.12 8.50 -7.35
N TYR A 6 -2.09 8.15 -6.58
CA TYR A 6 -1.96 8.64 -5.19
C TYR A 6 -1.53 10.10 -5.09
N GLY A 7 -1.06 10.67 -6.20
CA GLY A 7 -0.50 12.02 -6.25
C GLY A 7 0.97 12.07 -5.84
N PHE A 8 1.72 12.97 -6.49
CA PHE A 8 3.18 13.01 -6.38
C PHE A 8 3.67 13.39 -4.96
N SER A 9 2.86 14.13 -4.20
CA SER A 9 3.18 14.53 -2.82
C SER A 9 2.95 13.42 -1.78
N SER A 10 2.36 12.29 -2.17
CA SER A 10 2.09 11.17 -1.26
C SER A 10 3.27 10.20 -1.20
N PHE A 11 3.38 9.47 -0.10
CA PHE A 11 4.36 8.38 0.05
C PHE A 11 4.25 7.35 -1.08
N PHE A 12 3.04 6.87 -1.37
CA PHE A 12 2.82 5.88 -2.43
C PHE A 12 3.07 6.44 -3.82
N GLY A 13 2.76 7.72 -4.07
CA GLY A 13 3.08 8.36 -5.34
C GLY A 13 4.58 8.40 -5.62
N ALA A 14 5.39 8.73 -4.62
CA ALA A 14 6.84 8.70 -4.73
C ALA A 14 7.38 7.28 -4.93
N ALA A 15 6.87 6.30 -4.18
CA ALA A 15 7.27 4.90 -4.31
C ALA A 15 6.91 4.31 -5.70
N LEU A 16 5.67 4.53 -6.15
CA LEU A 16 5.21 4.09 -7.48
C LEU A 16 5.96 4.80 -8.60
N GLY A 17 6.37 6.06 -8.40
CA GLY A 17 7.23 6.76 -9.34
C GLY A 17 8.54 6.01 -9.62
N ARG A 18 9.16 5.41 -8.59
CA ARG A 18 10.36 4.57 -8.75
C ARG A 18 10.06 3.27 -9.50
N LEU A 19 8.99 2.57 -9.12
CA LEU A 19 8.53 1.36 -9.81
C LEU A 19 8.30 1.64 -11.31
N PHE A 20 7.67 2.76 -11.64
CA PHE A 20 7.40 3.14 -13.03
C PHE A 20 8.65 3.54 -13.81
N ALA A 21 9.72 4.00 -13.15
CA ALA A 21 10.98 4.33 -13.78
C ALA A 21 11.82 3.07 -14.09
N GLU A 22 11.69 2.03 -13.27
CA GLU A 22 12.46 0.78 -13.36
C GLU A 22 11.79 -0.30 -14.23
N ARG A 23 10.59 -0.04 -14.75
CA ARG A 23 9.80 -1.01 -15.52
C ARG A 23 9.45 -0.47 -16.92
N PRO A 24 9.13 -1.34 -17.89
CA PRO A 24 8.77 -0.91 -19.24
C PRO A 24 7.68 0.16 -19.21
N GLN A 25 7.90 1.24 -19.95
CA GLN A 25 6.95 2.34 -19.98
C GLN A 25 5.64 1.89 -20.63
N PHE A 26 4.53 2.35 -20.06
CA PHE A 26 3.22 2.23 -20.67
C PHE A 26 2.47 3.56 -20.49
N LEU A 27 1.55 3.85 -21.42
CA LEU A 27 0.82 5.11 -21.42
C LEU A 27 -0.18 5.15 -20.26
N ARG A 28 0.06 6.05 -19.30
CA ARG A 28 -0.82 6.34 -18.17
C ARG A 28 -1.43 7.72 -18.33
N ARG A 29 -2.76 7.80 -18.43
CA ARG A 29 -3.51 9.06 -18.39
C ARG A 29 -4.06 9.23 -16.99
N HIS A 30 -3.56 10.20 -16.24
CA HIS A 30 -4.09 10.52 -14.91
C HIS A 30 -5.53 11.00 -15.06
N VAL A 31 -6.47 10.30 -14.42
CA VAL A 31 -7.90 10.66 -14.46
C VAL A 31 -8.45 11.04 -13.09
N HIS A 32 -7.77 10.61 -12.02
CA HIS A 32 -8.11 11.01 -10.66
C HIS A 32 -6.87 10.94 -9.75
N GLU A 33 -6.89 11.70 -8.67
CA GLU A 33 -5.85 11.70 -7.65
C GLU A 33 -6.46 11.64 -6.25
N ASN A 34 -5.98 10.70 -5.42
CA ASN A 34 -6.35 10.60 -4.01
C ASN A 34 -5.24 9.92 -3.20
N ALA A 35 -4.74 10.61 -2.18
CA ALA A 35 -3.66 10.09 -1.32
C ALA A 35 -4.09 8.88 -0.44
N ILE A 36 -5.38 8.64 -0.28
CA ILE A 36 -5.92 7.56 0.55
C ILE A 36 -6.36 6.38 -0.31
N GLY A 37 -5.76 5.21 -0.08
CA GLY A 37 -6.02 4.00 -0.89
C GLY A 37 -7.49 3.55 -0.88
N ALA A 38 -8.22 3.75 0.21
CA ALA A 38 -9.65 3.43 0.28
C ALA A 38 -10.48 4.23 -0.74
N GLY A 39 -10.13 5.50 -0.98
CA GLY A 39 -10.79 6.32 -2.00
C GLY A 39 -10.51 5.82 -3.42
N LEU A 40 -9.26 5.44 -3.70
CA LEU A 40 -8.88 4.85 -4.98
C LEU A 40 -9.56 3.49 -5.21
N LYS A 41 -9.68 2.65 -4.18
CA LYS A 41 -10.42 1.38 -4.23
C LYS A 41 -11.86 1.58 -4.67
N THR A 42 -12.57 2.54 -4.07
CA THR A 42 -13.96 2.84 -4.44
C THR A 42 -14.07 3.20 -5.93
N LEU A 43 -13.14 3.99 -6.46
CA LEU A 43 -13.13 4.36 -7.88
C LEU A 43 -12.71 3.22 -8.80
N ALA A 44 -11.81 2.34 -8.36
CA ALA A 44 -11.44 1.16 -9.13
C ALA A 44 -12.63 0.21 -9.29
N LEU A 45 -13.42 0.02 -8.22
CA LEU A 45 -14.62 -0.82 -8.22
C LEU A 45 -15.75 -0.29 -9.11
N THR A 46 -15.78 1.01 -9.40
CA THR A 46 -16.71 1.57 -10.40
C THR A 46 -16.21 1.44 -11.84
N GLY A 47 -15.00 0.89 -12.04
CA GLY A 47 -14.37 0.78 -13.37
C GLY A 47 -13.71 2.08 -13.85
N ALA A 48 -13.46 3.05 -12.96
CA ALA A 48 -12.92 4.36 -13.36
C ALA A 48 -11.47 4.30 -13.89
N GLY A 49 -10.71 3.25 -13.53
CA GLY A 49 -9.36 3.06 -14.05
C GLY A 49 -8.53 2.06 -13.26
N LEU A 50 -7.24 2.01 -13.62
CA LEU A 50 -6.22 1.21 -12.96
C LEU A 50 -5.63 1.98 -11.78
N CYS A 51 -5.35 1.28 -10.69
CA CYS A 51 -4.55 1.80 -9.59
C CYS A 51 -3.74 0.68 -8.93
N TRP A 52 -2.75 1.08 -8.15
CA TRP A 52 -2.03 0.18 -7.26
C TRP A 52 -2.71 0.24 -5.91
N LEU A 53 -3.00 -0.91 -5.30
CA LEU A 53 -3.63 -0.95 -3.98
C LEU A 53 -2.91 -1.95 -3.09
N PRO A 54 -2.82 -1.68 -1.77
CA PRO A 54 -2.31 -2.67 -0.85
C PRO A 54 -3.23 -3.91 -0.84
N GLN A 55 -2.67 -5.10 -1.01
CA GLN A 55 -3.40 -6.36 -1.12
C GLN A 55 -4.34 -6.59 0.07
N SER A 56 -3.90 -6.27 1.29
CA SER A 56 -4.75 -6.40 2.49
C SER A 56 -5.99 -5.50 2.48
N LEU A 57 -5.99 -4.41 1.70
CA LEU A 57 -7.13 -3.53 1.54
C LEU A 57 -8.18 -4.08 0.55
N ILE A 58 -7.75 -4.94 -0.38
CA ILE A 58 -8.58 -5.44 -1.49
C ILE A 58 -8.75 -6.97 -1.53
N GLN A 59 -8.34 -7.67 -0.47
CA GLN A 59 -8.34 -9.14 -0.47
C GLN A 59 -9.74 -9.72 -0.70
N ALA A 60 -10.79 -9.09 -0.16
CA ALA A 60 -12.17 -9.52 -0.36
C ALA A 60 -12.60 -9.36 -1.83
N GLU A 61 -12.26 -8.25 -2.46
CA GLU A 61 -12.60 -7.93 -3.84
C GLU A 61 -11.85 -8.80 -4.85
N LEU A 62 -10.59 -9.14 -4.56
CA LEU A 62 -9.82 -10.10 -5.34
C LEU A 62 -10.46 -11.50 -5.26
N ASN A 63 -10.83 -11.94 -4.06
CA ASN A 63 -11.47 -13.25 -3.87
C ASN A 63 -12.85 -13.31 -4.55
N ALA A 64 -13.58 -12.19 -4.59
CA ALA A 64 -14.87 -12.07 -5.25
C ALA A 64 -14.77 -11.83 -6.77
N GLY A 65 -13.56 -11.64 -7.32
CA GLY A 65 -13.34 -11.31 -8.73
C GLY A 65 -13.82 -9.92 -9.15
N LEU A 66 -14.11 -9.03 -8.19
CA LEU A 66 -14.51 -7.64 -8.44
C LEU A 66 -13.33 -6.76 -8.83
N LEU A 67 -12.14 -7.11 -8.34
CA LEU A 67 -10.87 -6.57 -8.78
C LEU A 67 -9.99 -7.74 -9.24
N VAL A 68 -9.16 -7.46 -10.23
CA VAL A 68 -8.21 -8.42 -10.79
C VAL A 68 -6.85 -7.77 -10.91
N ASN A 69 -5.79 -8.57 -10.83
CA ASN A 69 -4.45 -8.07 -11.09
C ASN A 69 -4.34 -7.69 -12.58
N ALA A 70 -3.81 -6.50 -12.86
CA ALA A 70 -3.65 -5.99 -14.22
C ALA A 70 -2.43 -6.61 -14.94
N SER A 71 -1.58 -7.33 -14.22
CA SER A 71 -0.39 -8.01 -14.74
C SER A 71 -0.45 -9.51 -14.48
N THR A 72 0.04 -10.30 -15.44
CA THR A 72 0.29 -11.73 -15.28
C THR A 72 1.62 -12.04 -14.59
N THR A 73 2.53 -11.06 -14.52
CA THR A 73 3.82 -11.16 -13.82
C THR A 73 3.82 -10.34 -12.52
N THR A 74 4.74 -10.66 -11.63
CA THR A 74 4.93 -9.94 -10.35
C THR A 74 5.75 -8.66 -10.48
N ASP A 75 6.15 -8.27 -11.69
CA ASP A 75 7.08 -7.15 -11.92
C ASP A 75 6.49 -5.79 -11.55
N TRP A 76 5.15 -5.73 -11.46
CA TRP A 76 4.37 -4.55 -11.07
C TRP A 76 3.94 -4.57 -9.60
N THR A 77 4.39 -5.58 -8.84
CA THR A 77 4.15 -5.66 -7.40
C THR A 77 5.26 -4.95 -6.63
N MET A 78 4.90 -4.30 -5.53
CA MET A 78 5.84 -3.68 -4.60
C MET A 78 5.62 -4.23 -3.19
N ASP A 79 6.70 -4.64 -2.53
CA ASP A 79 6.66 -5.00 -1.11
C ASP A 79 6.80 -3.74 -0.25
N LEU A 80 5.95 -3.65 0.77
CA LEU A 80 5.91 -2.58 1.76
C LEU A 80 6.15 -3.18 3.14
N GLU A 81 6.93 -2.49 3.95
CA GLU A 81 7.19 -2.86 5.34
C GLU A 81 6.58 -1.81 6.28
N ILE A 82 5.83 -2.27 7.29
CA ILE A 82 5.23 -1.40 8.30
C ILE A 82 6.18 -1.26 9.48
N HIS A 83 6.66 -0.05 9.71
CA HIS A 83 7.60 0.26 10.78
C HIS A 83 6.94 1.14 11.84
N LEU A 84 7.20 0.82 13.12
CA LEU A 84 6.82 1.67 14.24
C LEU A 84 8.03 2.49 14.67
N TYR A 85 7.83 3.79 14.88
CA TYR A 85 8.86 4.70 15.36
C TYR A 85 8.40 5.37 16.66
N ARG A 86 9.33 5.62 17.59
CA ARG A 86 9.08 6.36 18.82
C ARG A 86 10.22 7.33 19.13
N HIS A 87 9.89 8.45 19.73
CA HIS A 87 10.89 9.38 20.27
C HIS A 87 11.55 8.80 21.53
N LEU A 88 12.89 8.77 21.57
CA LEU A 88 13.66 8.16 22.66
C LEU A 88 13.50 8.89 24.00
N GLY A 89 13.27 10.21 23.99
CA GLY A 89 13.08 10.99 25.21
C GLY A 89 11.69 10.83 25.86
N SER A 90 10.77 10.07 25.27
CA SER A 90 9.44 9.87 25.85
C SER A 90 9.48 8.89 27.03
N GLN A 91 9.26 9.40 28.24
CA GLN A 91 9.34 8.60 29.48
C GLN A 91 7.98 8.20 30.07
N SER A 92 6.87 8.59 29.42
CA SER A 92 5.52 8.30 29.90
C SER A 92 5.30 6.80 30.06
N LYS A 93 4.70 6.40 31.19
CA LYS A 93 4.32 5.01 31.47
C LYS A 93 3.39 4.43 30.39
N LEU A 94 2.51 5.27 29.82
CA LEU A 94 1.61 4.88 28.74
C LEU A 94 2.39 4.45 27.48
N VAL A 95 3.38 5.24 27.08
CA VAL A 95 4.23 4.97 25.89
C VAL A 95 5.04 3.70 26.09
N LYS A 96 5.58 3.50 27.30
CA LYS A 96 6.31 2.26 27.66
C LYS A 96 5.40 1.03 27.57
N ASN A 97 4.17 1.14 28.09
CA ASN A 97 3.19 0.05 28.05
C ASN A 97 2.76 -0.26 26.61
N PHE A 98 2.43 0.76 25.81
CA PHE A 98 2.10 0.58 24.39
C PHE A 98 3.20 -0.16 23.65
N TRP A 99 4.46 0.25 23.84
CA TRP A 99 5.59 -0.35 23.15
C TRP A 99 5.84 -1.80 23.57
N ARG A 100 5.69 -2.13 24.87
CA ARG A 100 5.76 -3.52 25.34
C ARG A 100 4.68 -4.40 24.70
N SER A 101 3.45 -3.89 24.58
CA SER A 101 2.37 -4.62 23.92
C SER A 101 2.63 -4.80 22.43
N ALA A 102 3.12 -3.77 21.73
CA ALA A 102 3.50 -3.85 20.33
C ALA A 102 4.63 -4.87 20.09
N GLU A 103 5.67 -4.85 20.93
CA GLU A 103 6.77 -5.83 20.88
C GLU A 103 6.28 -7.26 21.16
N ALA A 104 5.37 -7.44 22.12
CA ALA A 104 4.80 -8.76 22.40
C ALA A 104 4.01 -9.30 21.20
N LEU A 105 3.20 -8.44 20.55
CA LEU A 105 2.43 -8.80 19.37
C LEU A 105 3.33 -9.20 18.19
N LEU A 106 4.41 -8.44 17.97
CA LEU A 106 5.43 -8.74 16.95
C LEU A 106 6.25 -10.00 17.24
N ARG A 107 6.33 -10.45 18.50
CA ARG A 107 7.00 -11.73 18.86
C ARG A 107 6.10 -12.94 18.68
N THR A 108 4.79 -12.77 18.85
CA THR A 108 3.80 -13.84 18.63
C THR A 108 3.51 -14.10 17.16
N GLN A 109 3.72 -13.10 16.29
CA GLN A 109 3.76 -13.28 14.85
C GLN A 109 5.21 -13.55 14.46
N VAL A 110 5.54 -14.75 13.96
CA VAL A 110 6.89 -15.13 13.47
C VAL A 110 7.56 -13.96 12.71
N PRO A 111 8.85 -13.64 12.93
CA PRO A 111 9.41 -12.32 12.62
C PRO A 111 9.66 -12.17 11.12
N LEU A 112 8.65 -11.70 10.41
CA LEU A 112 8.84 -10.87 9.23
C LEU A 112 8.17 -9.52 9.56
N PRO A 113 8.69 -8.38 9.10
CA PRO A 113 7.90 -7.15 9.13
C PRO A 113 6.52 -7.45 8.54
N VAL A 114 5.47 -6.76 8.98
CA VAL A 114 4.14 -6.91 8.37
C VAL A 114 4.29 -6.54 6.90
N ARG A 115 4.47 -7.56 6.05
CA ARG A 115 4.73 -7.39 4.62
C ARG A 115 3.40 -7.18 3.96
N GLN A 116 3.23 -5.97 3.46
CA GLN A 116 2.08 -5.61 2.68
C GLN A 116 2.53 -5.56 1.22
N ARG A 117 1.87 -6.32 0.36
CA ARG A 117 2.08 -6.21 -1.09
C ARG A 117 1.19 -5.14 -1.66
N MET A 118 1.70 -4.38 -2.60
CA MET A 118 0.95 -3.43 -3.39
C MET A 118 0.89 -3.97 -4.82
N ILE A 119 -0.33 -4.21 -5.32
CA ILE A 119 -0.58 -4.83 -6.63
C ILE A 119 -1.45 -3.94 -7.51
#